data_AF-A0A2V1K1V9-F1
#
_entry.id   AF-A0A2V1K1V9-F1
#
_cell.length_a   1.000
_cell.length_b   1.000
_cell.length_c   1.000
_cell.angle_alpha   90.00
_cell.angle_beta   90.00
_cell.angle_gamma   90.00
#
_symmetry.space_group_name_H-M   'P 1'
#
loop_
_entity.id
_entity.type
_entity.pdbx_description
1 polymer ?
#
loop_
_entity_poly.entity_id
_entity_poly.type
_entity_poly.pdbx_seq_one_letter_code
_entity_poly.pdbx_strand_id
1 'polypeptide(L)'
;MKKTIVLLALAGLLAGCQHAGSASSAKAHPEIGSKAWYAWVDEAAGVSDGQGHGPDYGSAEWCRAAHWRVFGVRDDGGENCSPAWQQSVDKALRIAGH
;
A
#
# COMPACT_ATOMS: atom_id res chain seq x y z
N MET A 1 14.07 6.66 67.58
CA MET A 1 13.58 5.36 67.05
C MET A 1 12.80 5.61 65.75
N LYS A 2 13.06 4.77 64.72
CA LYS A 2 12.42 4.57 63.39
C LYS A 2 11.41 5.66 62.91
N LYS A 3 11.71 6.48 61.88
CA LYS A 3 11.66 6.23 60.41
C LYS A 3 10.36 5.60 59.89
N THR A 4 9.51 6.39 59.22
CA THR A 4 8.86 6.02 57.95
C THR A 4 8.36 7.28 57.22
N ILE A 5 8.90 7.48 56.02
CA ILE A 5 8.46 8.44 55.00
C ILE A 5 7.46 7.69 54.12
N VAL A 6 6.30 8.29 53.83
CA VAL A 6 5.47 7.89 52.68
C VAL A 6 5.19 9.16 51.88
N LEU A 7 5.99 9.34 50.83
CA LEU A 7 5.75 10.30 49.76
C LEU A 7 4.69 9.70 48.83
N LEU A 8 3.53 10.35 48.73
CA LEU A 8 2.66 10.21 47.56
C LEU A 8 2.76 11.52 46.77
N ALA A 9 3.57 11.49 45.71
CA ALA A 9 3.58 12.51 44.68
C ALA A 9 2.40 12.23 43.73
N LEU A 10 1.55 13.23 43.51
CA LEU A 10 0.55 13.19 42.45
C LEU A 10 0.62 14.50 41.67
N ALA A 11 1.48 14.52 40.65
CA ALA A 11 1.54 15.56 39.64
C ALA A 11 0.98 14.99 38.34
N GLY A 12 -0.19 15.48 37.93
CA GLY A 12 -0.80 15.16 36.64
C GLY A 12 -1.05 16.45 35.86
N LEU A 13 -0.10 16.82 34.99
CA LEU A 13 -0.29 17.84 33.97
C LEU A 13 -1.24 17.32 32.89
N LEU A 14 -2.26 18.10 32.54
CA LEU A 14 -3.05 17.91 31.32
C LEU A 14 -2.85 19.12 30.43
N ALA A 15 -1.86 19.03 29.54
CA ALA A 15 -1.63 19.96 28.44
C ALA A 15 -1.67 19.19 27.12
N GLY A 16 -2.44 19.70 26.16
CA GLY A 16 -2.24 19.42 24.74
C GLY A 16 -3.38 18.69 24.03
N CYS A 17 -4.36 19.45 23.53
CA CYS A 17 -5.08 19.08 22.31
C CYS A 17 -4.72 20.09 21.23
N GLN A 18 -3.57 19.93 20.57
CA GLN A 18 -3.29 20.57 19.29
C GLN A 18 -3.23 19.50 18.20
N HIS A 19 -4.39 19.08 17.70
CA HIS A 19 -4.43 18.34 16.44
C HIS A 19 -4.57 19.34 15.29
N ALA A 20 -3.50 20.13 15.07
CA ALA A 20 -3.28 20.74 13.77
C ALA A 20 -2.81 19.60 12.85
N GLY A 21 -3.77 18.85 12.33
CA GLY A 21 -3.51 17.84 11.31
C GLY A 21 -2.92 18.54 10.10
N SER A 22 -1.60 18.42 9.94
CA SER A 22 -0.91 18.67 8.69
C SER A 22 -1.70 17.97 7.60
N ALA A 23 -2.14 18.72 6.59
CA ALA A 23 -2.59 18.14 5.34
C ALA A 23 -1.40 17.34 4.79
N SER A 24 -1.39 16.04 5.09
CA SER A 24 -0.50 15.09 4.45
C SER A 24 -0.79 15.23 2.97
N SER A 25 0.18 15.71 2.18
CA SER A 25 0.11 15.60 0.73
C SER A 25 0.10 14.10 0.43
N ALA A 26 -1.09 13.50 0.44
CA ALA A 26 -1.31 12.16 -0.05
C ALA A 26 -0.75 12.16 -1.48
N LYS A 27 0.30 11.36 -1.68
CA LYS A 27 0.95 11.21 -2.97
C LYS A 27 -0.15 10.87 -3.97
N ALA A 28 -0.35 11.70 -4.98
CA ALA A 28 -1.36 11.42 -6.01
C ALA A 28 -1.03 10.06 -6.63
N HIS A 29 -2.01 9.15 -6.65
CA HIS A 29 -1.83 7.84 -7.28
C HIS A 29 -1.56 8.01 -8.78
N PRO A 30 -0.73 7.14 -9.38
CA PRO A 30 -0.43 7.22 -10.80
C PRO A 30 -1.68 6.96 -11.67
N GLU A 31 -1.68 7.51 -12.88
CA GLU A 31 -2.74 7.30 -13.87
C GLU A 31 -2.79 5.83 -14.31
N ILE A 32 -3.98 5.22 -14.25
CA ILE A 32 -4.20 3.82 -14.62
C ILE A 32 -3.67 3.53 -16.04
N GLY A 33 -2.88 2.47 -16.18
CA GLY A 33 -2.29 2.05 -17.46
C GLY A 33 -1.02 2.81 -17.88
N SER A 34 -0.62 3.85 -17.14
CA SER A 34 0.67 4.52 -17.35
C SER A 34 1.86 3.66 -16.88
N LYS A 35 3.07 3.98 -17.36
CA LYS A 35 4.30 3.32 -16.87
C LYS A 35 4.46 3.42 -15.35
N ALA A 36 4.11 4.57 -14.77
CA ALA A 36 4.17 4.78 -13.33
C ALA A 36 3.16 3.93 -12.57
N TRP A 37 1.99 3.67 -13.17
CA TRP A 37 0.98 2.78 -12.59
C TRP A 37 1.44 1.33 -12.61
N TYR A 38 2.03 0.85 -13.71
CA TYR A 38 2.60 -0.49 -13.73
C TYR A 38 3.68 -0.69 -12.67
N ALA A 39 4.58 0.30 -12.50
CA ALA A 39 5.60 0.27 -11.46
C ALA A 39 5.00 0.23 -10.04
N TRP A 40 3.97 1.04 -9.78
CA TRP A 40 3.26 1.02 -8.50
C TRP A 40 2.54 -0.31 -8.24
N VAL A 41 1.87 -0.90 -9.25
CA VAL A 41 1.25 -2.23 -9.13
C VAL A 41 2.31 -3.30 -8.84
N ASP A 42 3.43 -3.24 -9.55
CA ASP A 42 4.55 -4.18 -9.39
C ASP A 42 5.09 -4.16 -7.96
N GLU A 43 5.30 -2.97 -7.39
CA GLU A 43 5.72 -2.76 -6.01
C GLU A 43 4.64 -3.24 -5.01
N ALA A 44 3.40 -2.79 -5.18
CA ALA A 44 2.31 -3.07 -4.25
C ALA A 44 1.94 -4.56 -4.18
N ALA A 45 1.94 -5.25 -5.33
CA ALA A 45 1.65 -6.67 -5.43
C ALA A 45 2.91 -7.56 -5.32
N GLY A 46 4.10 -6.95 -5.25
CA GLY A 46 5.39 -7.62 -5.15
C GLY A 46 5.71 -8.50 -6.36
N VAL A 47 5.28 -8.14 -7.57
CA VAL A 47 5.35 -9.00 -8.77
C VAL A 47 6.79 -9.32 -9.14
N SER A 48 7.66 -8.30 -9.19
CA SER A 48 9.10 -8.44 -9.44
C SER A 48 9.89 -8.57 -8.12
N ASP A 49 11.14 -9.05 -8.23
CA ASP A 49 12.03 -9.23 -7.08
C ASP A 49 12.75 -7.94 -6.64
N GLY A 50 12.51 -6.83 -7.34
CA GLY A 50 13.15 -5.53 -7.09
C GLY A 50 14.61 -5.44 -7.55
N GLN A 51 15.19 -6.49 -8.13
CA GLN A 51 16.59 -6.54 -8.59
C GLN A 51 16.73 -6.39 -10.10
N GLY A 52 15.64 -6.04 -10.80
CA GLY A 52 15.60 -5.96 -12.25
C GLY A 52 15.36 -7.31 -12.93
N HIS A 53 15.02 -8.36 -12.17
CA HIS A 53 14.50 -9.60 -12.72
C HIS A 53 12.98 -9.61 -12.59
N GLY A 54 12.30 -9.67 -13.72
CA GLY A 54 10.85 -9.69 -13.78
C GLY A 54 10.38 -9.56 -15.22
N PRO A 55 9.14 -9.97 -15.50
CA PRO A 55 8.54 -9.76 -16.81
C PRO A 55 8.34 -8.26 -17.08
N ASP A 56 8.45 -7.86 -18.35
CA ASP A 56 8.24 -6.46 -18.74
C ASP A 56 6.84 -5.97 -18.36
N TYR A 57 6.75 -4.74 -17.84
CA TYR A 57 5.48 -4.13 -17.44
C TYR A 57 4.48 -4.09 -18.59
N GLY A 58 3.25 -4.55 -18.32
CA GLY A 58 2.19 -4.65 -19.32
C GLY A 58 2.34 -5.82 -20.30
N SER A 59 3.39 -6.65 -20.19
CA SER A 59 3.45 -7.91 -20.92
C SER A 59 2.40 -8.90 -20.40
N ALA A 60 2.04 -9.87 -21.24
CA ALA A 60 1.09 -10.90 -20.84
C ALA A 60 1.58 -11.74 -19.64
N GLU A 61 2.89 -11.96 -19.53
CA GLU A 61 3.50 -12.64 -18.38
C GLU A 61 3.37 -11.82 -17.10
N TRP A 62 3.68 -10.52 -17.18
CA TRP A 62 3.55 -9.61 -16.04
C TRP A 62 2.11 -9.49 -15.57
N CYS A 63 1.13 -9.31 -16.48
CA CYS A 63 -0.26 -9.17 -16.06
C CYS A 63 -0.84 -10.45 -15.44
N ARG A 64 -0.43 -11.64 -15.91
CA ARG A 64 -0.79 -12.91 -15.26
C ARG A 64 -0.21 -13.00 -13.85
N ALA A 65 1.05 -12.61 -13.67
CA ALA A 65 1.69 -12.60 -12.36
C ALA A 65 1.02 -11.59 -11.42
N ALA A 66 0.78 -10.36 -11.88
CA ALA A 66 0.05 -9.33 -11.13
C ALA A 66 -1.35 -9.81 -10.73
N HIS A 67 -2.11 -10.40 -11.66
CA HIS A 67 -3.43 -10.95 -11.37
C HIS A 67 -3.37 -11.97 -10.22
N TRP A 68 -2.46 -12.95 -10.32
CA TRP A 68 -2.31 -13.96 -9.27
C TRP A 68 -1.98 -13.34 -7.91
N ARG A 69 -1.09 -12.34 -7.88
CA ARG A 69 -0.70 -11.68 -6.62
C ARG A 69 -1.82 -10.83 -6.00
N VAL A 70 -2.61 -10.16 -6.83
CA VAL A 70 -3.69 -9.27 -6.36
C VAL A 70 -4.94 -10.06 -5.96
N PHE A 71 -5.33 -11.08 -6.74
CA PHE A 71 -6.60 -11.79 -6.56
C PHE A 71 -6.48 -13.21 -6.01
N GLY A 72 -5.27 -13.80 -6.00
CA GLY A 72 -5.06 -15.16 -5.49
C GLY A 72 -5.66 -16.26 -6.38
N VAL A 73 -6.04 -15.94 -7.61
CA VAL A 73 -6.60 -16.88 -8.59
C VAL A 73 -5.87 -16.74 -9.92
N ARG A 74 -5.86 -17.81 -10.73
CA ARG A 74 -5.31 -17.74 -12.09
C ARG A 74 -6.41 -17.21 -13.01
N ASP A 75 -6.08 -16.24 -13.86
CA ASP A 75 -6.96 -15.86 -14.96
C ASP A 75 -6.58 -16.67 -16.20
N ASP A 76 -7.45 -17.61 -16.56
CA ASP A 76 -7.41 -18.46 -17.75
C ASP A 76 -8.22 -17.89 -18.92
N GLY A 77 -8.99 -16.81 -18.69
CA GLY A 77 -9.85 -16.15 -19.68
C GLY A 77 -9.13 -15.17 -20.61
N GLY A 78 -7.89 -14.78 -20.27
CA GLY A 78 -7.04 -13.96 -21.15
C GLY A 78 -7.40 -12.47 -21.17
N GLU A 79 -8.14 -11.98 -20.18
CA GLU A 79 -8.52 -10.55 -20.07
C GLU A 79 -7.50 -9.71 -19.29
N ASN A 80 -6.46 -10.34 -18.74
CA ASN A 80 -5.29 -9.69 -18.16
C ASN A 80 -4.72 -8.60 -19.09
N CYS A 81 -4.27 -7.49 -18.49
CA CYS A 81 -3.84 -6.24 -19.15
C CYS A 81 -4.94 -5.38 -19.81
N SER A 82 -6.19 -5.85 -19.96
CA SER A 82 -7.25 -5.01 -20.53
C SER A 82 -7.54 -3.77 -19.65
N PRO A 83 -8.09 -2.68 -20.20
CA PRO A 83 -8.45 -1.52 -19.39
C PRO A 83 -9.40 -1.85 -18.22
N ALA A 84 -10.34 -2.78 -18.41
CA ALA A 84 -11.26 -3.22 -17.35
C ALA A 84 -10.52 -3.98 -16.23
N TRP A 85 -9.56 -4.82 -16.61
CA TRP A 85 -8.68 -5.48 -15.65
C TRP A 85 -7.81 -4.47 -14.88
N GLN A 86 -7.24 -3.46 -15.56
CA GLN A 86 -6.44 -2.42 -14.90
C GLN A 86 -7.25 -1.67 -13.84
N GLN A 87 -8.52 -1.33 -14.14
CA GLN A 87 -9.41 -0.71 -13.14
C GLN A 87 -9.67 -1.62 -11.95
N SER A 88 -9.81 -2.93 -12.19
CA SER A 88 -10.05 -3.91 -11.12
C SER A 88 -8.84 -4.05 -10.21
N VAL A 89 -7.63 -4.10 -10.77
CA VAL A 89 -6.36 -4.12 -10.01
C VAL A 89 -6.17 -2.84 -9.21
N ASP A 90 -6.37 -1.68 -9.84
CA ASP A 90 -6.25 -0.37 -9.18
C ASP A 90 -7.20 -0.28 -7.97
N LYS A 91 -8.47 -0.63 -8.17
CA LYS A 91 -9.47 -0.64 -7.10
C LYS A 91 -9.08 -1.59 -5.95
N ALA A 92 -8.62 -2.80 -6.27
CA ALA A 92 -8.25 -3.80 -5.27
C ALA A 92 -7.08 -3.31 -4.39
N LEU A 93 -6.02 -2.79 -5.02
CA LEU A 93 -4.83 -2.31 -4.32
C LEU A 93 -5.11 -1.08 -3.44
N ARG A 94 -5.94 -0.14 -3.92
CA ARG A 94 -6.35 1.02 -3.10
C ARG A 94 -7.20 0.62 -1.89
N ILE A 95 -8.09 -0.37 -2.05
CA ILE A 95 -8.88 -0.92 -0.92
C ILE A 95 -7.95 -1.59 0.10
N ALA A 96 -6.89 -2.25 -0.37
CA ALA A 96 -5.86 -2.86 0.48
C ALA A 96 -4.90 -1.83 1.13
N GLY A 97 -5.00 -0.54 0.78
CA GLY A 97 -4.23 0.54 1.40
C GLY A 97 -2.88 0.84 0.73
N HIS A 98 -2.70 0.44 -0.53
CA HIS A 98 -1.55 0.80 -1.37
C HIS A 98 -1.78 2.05 -2.21
#